data_AF-M9SF20-F1
#
_entry.id   AF-M9SF20-F1
#
_cell.length_a   1.000
_cell.length_b   1.000
_cell.length_c   1.000
_cell.angle_alpha   90.00
_cell.angle_beta   90.00
_cell.angle_gamma   90.00
#
_symmetry.space_group_name_H-M   'P 1'
#
loop_
_entity.id
_entity.type
_entity.pdbx_description
1 polymer ?
#
loop_
_entity_poly.entity_id
_entity_poly.type
_entity_poly.pdbx_seq_one_letter_code
_entity_poly.pdbx_strand_id
1 'polypeptide(L)'
;MGSIFYMERNGQKYAYESTSVRVPGRKNPKTIKTYLGRVDPETGKIIPKESRSRPKEEYAKHYGSVRFLDGIQKDMGIFEDLDEVFTTLAPNIMGAAMALAINPTSMDSIHYTVENTVIRETMKLRGTLSPSTMGTVCEDVGGMINTMDRFFTRRIARSSSGFFSLDLTSVSAYSKMGGWAQWGHNRDGEDLKQTNIAMVTDGDGIPVMFRMLPGSIADMAVMKDTVRDMKDMGCKGRMVMDRGFESATNVSALMDLDMDFTMPSNVKAEPIKKLMSKAIDELKASSSFAFPRGEGVQVCGV
;
A
#
# COMPACT_ATOMS: atom_id res chain seq x y z
N MET A 1 39.63 26.84 -43.99
CA MET A 1 39.96 27.46 -42.69
C MET A 1 39.29 28.82 -42.66
N GLY A 2 38.47 29.11 -41.63
CA GLY A 2 37.89 30.43 -41.47
C GLY A 2 38.97 31.44 -41.10
N SER A 3 38.85 32.67 -41.61
CA SER A 3 39.72 33.76 -41.17
C SER A 3 39.14 34.43 -39.93
N ILE A 4 39.96 34.59 -38.90
CA ILE A 4 39.60 35.39 -37.73
C ILE A 4 39.82 36.86 -38.07
N PHE A 5 38.80 37.68 -37.86
CA PHE A 5 38.90 39.13 -38.02
C PHE A 5 38.35 39.84 -36.79
N TYR A 6 38.84 41.05 -36.56
CA TYR A 6 38.49 41.85 -35.40
C TYR A 6 37.58 43.01 -35.80
N MET A 7 36.59 43.30 -34.97
CA MET A 7 35.73 44.46 -35.12
C MET A 7 35.73 45.28 -33.83
N GLU A 8 35.84 46.59 -33.96
CA GLU A 8 35.66 47.51 -32.86
C GLU A 8 34.24 48.07 -32.86
N ARG A 9 33.60 48.04 -31.70
CA ARG A 9 32.30 48.66 -31.45
C ARG A 9 32.33 49.28 -30.06
N ASN A 10 31.91 50.54 -29.94
CA ASN A 10 31.81 51.27 -28.67
C ASN A 10 33.11 51.20 -27.82
N GLY A 11 34.28 51.39 -28.44
CA GLY A 11 35.58 51.36 -27.75
C GLY A 11 36.05 49.97 -27.30
N GLN A 12 35.40 48.91 -27.76
CA GLN A 12 35.70 47.54 -27.36
C GLN A 12 35.94 46.66 -28.59
N LYS A 13 37.01 45.85 -28.53
CA LYS A 13 37.44 44.97 -29.63
C LYS A 13 36.82 43.58 -29.48
N TYR A 14 36.33 43.03 -30.59
CA TYR A 14 35.62 41.77 -30.65
C TYR A 14 36.18 40.88 -31.75
N ALA A 15 36.28 39.58 -31.50
CA ALA A 15 36.78 38.61 -32.48
C ALA A 15 35.62 37.83 -33.13
N TYR A 16 35.72 37.64 -34.45
CA TYR A 16 34.77 36.89 -35.25
C TYR A 16 35.50 35.93 -36.17
N GLU A 17 34.94 34.74 -36.39
CA GLU A 17 35.38 33.81 -37.42
C GLU A 17 34.50 33.96 -38.65
N SER A 18 35.11 34.17 -39.82
CA SER A 18 34.41 34.21 -41.11
C SER A 18 34.53 32.87 -41.82
N THR A 19 33.41 32.20 -42.05
CA THR A 19 33.34 30.98 -42.87
C THR A 19 32.40 31.21 -44.06
N SER A 20 32.74 30.67 -45.23
CA SER A 20 31.91 30.77 -46.44
C SER A 20 31.22 29.44 -46.69
N VAL A 21 29.88 29.44 -46.64
CA VAL A 21 29.07 28.23 -46.88
C VAL A 21 28.31 28.39 -48.20
N ARG A 22 28.35 27.37 -49.06
CA ARG A 22 27.61 27.33 -50.32
C ARG A 22 26.15 26.99 -50.02
N VAL A 23 25.23 27.86 -50.45
CA VAL A 23 23.78 27.67 -50.24
C VAL A 23 23.15 27.23 -51.57
N PRO A 24 22.45 26.08 -51.62
CA PRO A 24 21.74 25.64 -52.82
C PRO A 24 20.77 26.73 -53.31
N GLY A 25 20.79 27.03 -54.62
CA GLY A 25 19.94 28.06 -55.23
C GLY A 25 20.51 29.49 -55.26
N ARG A 26 21.67 29.77 -54.65
CA ARG A 26 22.38 31.05 -54.80
C ARG A 26 23.67 30.89 -55.60
N LYS A 27 23.90 31.80 -56.56
CA LYS A 27 25.10 31.81 -57.42
C LYS A 27 26.38 32.11 -56.64
N ASN A 28 26.29 32.87 -55.55
CA ASN A 28 27.42 33.25 -54.69
C ASN A 28 27.32 32.61 -53.29
N PRO A 29 28.44 32.20 -52.68
CA PRO A 29 28.48 31.65 -51.33
C PRO A 29 28.05 32.68 -50.28
N LYS A 30 27.46 32.20 -49.18
CA LYS A 30 27.06 33.04 -48.04
C LYS A 30 28.18 33.07 -47.01
N THR A 31 28.66 34.26 -46.69
CA THR A 31 29.60 34.45 -45.56
C THR A 31 28.83 34.43 -44.24
N ILE A 32 29.23 33.53 -43.35
CA ILE A 32 28.73 33.41 -41.98
C ILE A 32 29.82 33.95 -41.06
N LYS A 33 29.44 34.91 -40.21
CA LYS A 33 30.30 35.50 -39.18
C LYS A 33 29.91 34.93 -37.83
N THR A 34 30.77 34.11 -37.24
CA THR A 34 30.56 33.53 -35.91
C THR A 34 31.29 34.38 -34.88
N TYR A 35 30.57 34.89 -33.88
CA TYR A 35 31.18 35.66 -32.80
C TYR A 35 31.98 34.74 -31.86
N LEU A 36 33.27 35.01 -31.68
CA LEU A 36 34.17 34.21 -30.83
C LEU A 36 34.25 34.75 -29.41
N GLY A 37 34.21 36.08 -29.22
CA GLY A 37 34.35 36.68 -27.89
C GLY A 37 34.86 38.12 -27.89
N ARG A 38 35.01 38.68 -26.68
CA ARG A 38 35.66 40.00 -26.47
C ARG A 38 37.16 39.82 -26.56
N VAL A 39 37.88 40.78 -27.10
CA VAL A 39 39.35 40.80 -27.05
C VAL A 39 39.79 41.64 -25.85
N ASP A 40 40.68 41.08 -25.04
CA ASP A 40 41.35 41.79 -23.96
C ASP A 40 42.26 42.89 -24.54
N PRO A 41 42.07 44.17 -24.15
CA PRO A 41 42.88 45.28 -24.64
C PRO A 41 44.38 45.19 -24.29
N GLU A 42 44.74 44.57 -23.17
CA GLU A 42 46.13 44.51 -22.69
C GLU A 42 46.86 43.27 -23.21
N THR A 43 46.17 42.13 -23.24
CA THR A 43 46.80 40.84 -23.60
C THR A 43 46.57 40.42 -25.05
N GLY A 44 45.64 41.06 -25.76
CA GLY A 44 45.25 40.71 -27.13
C GLY A 44 44.58 39.35 -27.28
N LYS A 45 44.32 38.64 -26.18
CA LYS A 45 43.68 37.32 -26.18
C LYS A 45 42.17 37.43 -26.35
N ILE A 46 41.58 36.45 -27.02
CA ILE A 46 40.13 36.34 -27.17
C ILE A 46 39.57 35.72 -25.88
N ILE A 47 38.72 36.47 -25.18
CA ILE A 47 37.91 36.00 -24.05
C ILE A 47 36.63 35.41 -24.64
N PRO A 48 36.51 34.06 -24.69
CA PRO A 48 35.36 33.42 -25.31
C PRO A 48 34.07 33.79 -24.60
N LYS A 49 32.96 33.84 -25.34
CA LYS A 49 31.64 34.02 -24.74
C LYS A 49 31.32 32.80 -23.89
N GLU A 50 31.27 32.95 -22.57
CA GLU A 50 30.66 31.93 -21.71
C GLU A 50 29.18 31.81 -22.12
N SER A 51 28.80 30.65 -22.64
CA SER A 51 27.38 30.29 -22.74
C SER A 51 26.85 30.24 -21.31
N ARG A 52 25.84 31.05 -20.99
CA ARG A 52 25.06 30.87 -19.75
C ARG A 52 24.64 29.41 -19.69
N SER A 53 25.32 28.60 -18.88
CA SER A 53 24.85 27.26 -18.58
C SER A 53 23.53 27.42 -17.85
N ARG A 54 22.54 26.59 -18.19
CA ARG A 54 21.33 26.51 -17.36
C ARG A 54 21.79 26.24 -15.92
N PRO A 55 21.17 26.87 -14.90
CA PRO A 55 21.43 26.50 -13.51
C PRO A 55 21.34 24.98 -13.38
N LYS A 56 22.22 24.36 -12.57
CA LYS A 56 22.04 22.95 -12.23
C LYS A 56 20.63 22.82 -11.63
N GLU A 57 19.82 21.92 -12.18
CA GLU A 57 18.50 21.65 -11.62
C GLU A 57 18.68 21.11 -10.20
N GLU A 58 18.35 21.94 -9.21
CA GLU A 58 18.29 21.54 -7.81
C GLU A 58 16.92 20.95 -7.55
N TYR A 59 16.84 19.62 -7.54
CA TYR A 59 15.62 18.91 -7.18
C TYR A 59 15.51 18.80 -5.66
N ALA A 60 14.55 19.51 -5.07
CA ALA A 60 14.16 19.30 -3.69
C ALA A 60 13.16 18.13 -3.63
N LYS A 61 13.49 17.09 -2.85
CA LYS A 61 12.63 15.92 -2.64
C LYS A 61 11.96 15.98 -1.26
N HIS A 62 10.71 15.52 -1.19
CA HIS A 62 10.01 15.37 0.07
C HIS A 62 10.55 14.19 0.88
N TYR A 63 11.09 14.49 2.07
CA TYR A 63 11.70 13.51 2.97
C TYR A 63 10.80 13.10 4.14
N GLY A 64 10.10 14.05 4.76
CA GLY A 64 9.40 13.86 6.04
C GLY A 64 8.38 12.72 6.04
N SER A 65 7.47 12.71 5.07
CA SER A 65 6.43 11.67 4.97
C SER A 65 7.01 10.27 4.76
N VAL A 66 8.06 10.15 3.93
CA VAL A 66 8.73 8.87 3.70
C VAL A 66 9.42 8.39 4.97
N ARG A 67 10.10 9.28 5.69
CA ARG A 67 10.76 8.93 6.95
C ARG A 67 9.77 8.48 8.02
N PHE A 68 8.60 9.11 8.08
CA PHE A 68 7.53 8.73 9.00
C PHE A 68 6.99 7.33 8.68
N LEU A 69 6.64 7.08 7.41
CA LEU A 69 6.15 5.76 6.96
C LEU A 69 7.21 4.67 7.11
N ASP A 70 8.48 4.99 6.87
CA ASP A 70 9.61 4.08 7.11
C ASP A 70 9.76 3.72 8.59
N GLY A 71 9.43 4.62 9.51
CA GLY A 71 9.35 4.32 10.94
C GLY A 71 8.24 3.32 11.25
N ILE A 72 7.01 3.62 10.82
CA ILE A 72 5.84 2.77 11.04
C ILE A 72 6.07 1.35 10.50
N GLN A 73 6.53 1.23 9.26
CA GLN A 73 6.71 -0.09 8.65
C GLN A 73 7.80 -0.92 9.36
N LYS A 74 8.83 -0.27 9.94
CA LYS A 74 9.87 -0.93 10.74
C LYS A 74 9.32 -1.42 12.06
N ASP A 75 8.59 -0.58 12.76
CA ASP A 75 7.94 -0.96 14.03
C ASP A 75 6.98 -2.14 13.82
N MET A 76 6.30 -2.17 12.67
CA MET A 76 5.38 -3.25 12.28
C MET A 76 6.07 -4.45 11.59
N GLY A 77 7.36 -4.34 11.24
CA GLY A 77 8.13 -5.35 10.51
C GLY A 77 7.61 -5.70 9.11
N ILE A 78 6.89 -4.81 8.43
CA ILE A 78 6.22 -5.13 7.16
C ILE A 78 7.23 -5.39 6.05
N PHE A 79 8.25 -4.54 5.91
CA PHE A 79 9.26 -4.72 4.86
C PHE A 79 10.08 -6.00 5.08
N GLU A 80 10.38 -6.36 6.33
CA GLU A 80 11.11 -7.60 6.65
C GLU A 80 10.33 -8.82 6.17
N ASP A 81 9.03 -8.90 6.51
CA ASP A 81 8.17 -10.00 6.11
C ASP A 81 8.00 -10.06 4.58
N LEU A 82 7.92 -8.89 3.91
CA LEU A 82 7.91 -8.81 2.45
C LEU A 82 9.23 -9.28 1.85
N ASP A 83 10.39 -8.84 2.36
CA ASP A 83 11.70 -9.15 1.80
C ASP A 83 12.04 -10.64 1.92
N GLU A 84 11.68 -11.28 3.03
CA GLU A 84 11.85 -12.73 3.20
C GLU A 84 11.04 -13.58 2.22
N VAL A 85 9.92 -13.05 1.72
CA VAL A 85 8.92 -13.83 0.99
C VAL A 85 8.85 -13.45 -0.50
N PHE A 86 8.78 -12.16 -0.80
CA PHE A 86 8.75 -11.60 -2.16
C PHE A 86 10.13 -11.20 -2.68
N THR A 87 11.14 -11.08 -1.81
CA THR A 87 12.54 -10.84 -2.17
C THR A 87 12.71 -9.63 -3.11
N THR A 88 13.03 -9.86 -4.38
CA THR A 88 13.26 -8.82 -5.39
C THR A 88 12.07 -7.89 -5.62
N LEU A 89 10.84 -8.34 -5.33
CA LEU A 89 9.64 -7.51 -5.46
C LEU A 89 9.34 -6.67 -4.21
N ALA A 90 9.88 -7.02 -3.04
CA ALA A 90 9.57 -6.35 -1.78
C ALA A 90 9.83 -4.83 -1.79
N PRO A 91 10.96 -4.32 -2.35
CA PRO A 91 11.17 -2.89 -2.54
C PRO A 91 10.07 -2.22 -3.35
N ASN A 92 9.64 -2.83 -4.45
CA ASN A 92 8.61 -2.26 -5.33
C ASN A 92 7.24 -2.25 -4.65
N ILE A 93 6.88 -3.33 -3.94
CA ILE A 93 5.64 -3.43 -3.18
C ILE A 93 5.60 -2.35 -2.09
N MET A 94 6.64 -2.25 -1.26
CA MET A 94 6.70 -1.25 -0.19
C MET A 94 6.77 0.17 -0.74
N GLY A 95 7.55 0.41 -1.79
CA GLY A 95 7.64 1.71 -2.44
C GLY A 95 6.29 2.18 -3.01
N ALA A 96 5.53 1.27 -3.63
CA ALA A 96 4.18 1.56 -4.10
C ALA A 96 3.21 1.83 -2.94
N ALA A 97 3.25 1.03 -1.88
CA ALA A 97 2.44 1.23 -0.68
C ALA A 97 2.72 2.60 -0.02
N MET A 98 3.99 2.99 0.12
CA MET A 98 4.38 4.31 0.62
C MET A 98 3.89 5.43 -0.29
N ALA A 99 4.01 5.27 -1.62
CA ALA A 99 3.54 6.28 -2.57
C ALA A 99 2.02 6.49 -2.49
N LEU A 100 1.24 5.40 -2.39
CA LEU A 100 -0.21 5.44 -2.23
C LEU A 100 -0.63 6.04 -0.89
N ALA A 101 0.09 5.75 0.19
CA ALA A 101 -0.17 6.32 1.51
C ALA A 101 0.12 7.84 1.56
N ILE A 102 1.14 8.31 0.83
CA ILE A 102 1.46 9.74 0.73
C ILE A 102 0.46 10.47 -0.15
N ASN A 103 0.09 9.88 -1.29
CA ASN A 103 -0.81 10.48 -2.26
C ASN A 103 -1.71 9.40 -2.91
N PRO A 104 -2.96 9.25 -2.43
CA PRO A 104 -3.91 8.26 -2.94
C PRO A 104 -4.27 8.56 -4.40
N THR A 105 -3.60 7.88 -5.32
CA THR A 105 -3.71 8.07 -6.78
C THR A 105 -3.88 6.73 -7.48
N SER A 106 -4.17 6.75 -8.78
CA SER A 106 -4.19 5.51 -9.56
C SER A 106 -2.81 4.85 -9.58
N MET A 107 -2.78 3.52 -9.71
CA MET A 107 -1.52 2.76 -9.73
C MET A 107 -0.57 3.23 -10.84
N ASP A 108 -1.12 3.67 -11.97
CA ASP A 108 -0.34 4.22 -13.10
C ASP A 108 0.34 5.56 -12.77
N SER A 109 -0.13 6.28 -11.75
CA SER A 109 0.34 7.63 -11.41
C SER A 109 1.33 7.66 -10.25
N ILE A 110 1.59 6.54 -9.57
CA ILE A 110 2.40 6.53 -8.34
C ILE A 110 3.85 6.98 -8.58
N HIS A 111 4.37 6.81 -9.80
CA HIS A 111 5.72 7.23 -10.17
C HIS A 111 5.96 8.71 -9.92
N TYR A 112 4.95 9.58 -10.10
CA TYR A 112 5.07 11.01 -9.78
C TYR A 112 5.37 11.24 -8.29
N THR A 113 4.72 10.49 -7.40
CA THR A 113 5.00 10.57 -5.96
C THR A 113 6.38 10.01 -5.64
N VAL A 114 6.78 8.90 -6.26
CA VAL A 114 8.10 8.28 -6.06
C VAL A 114 9.24 9.21 -6.51
N GLU A 115 9.07 9.94 -7.60
CA GLU A 115 10.08 10.86 -8.15
C GLU A 115 10.23 12.14 -7.31
N ASN A 116 9.13 12.67 -6.80
CA ASN A 116 9.11 13.88 -5.96
C ASN A 116 9.50 13.62 -4.49
N THR A 117 9.65 12.36 -4.09
CA THR A 117 9.99 11.96 -2.71
C THR A 117 11.31 11.18 -2.66
N VAL A 118 11.74 10.83 -1.45
CA VAL A 118 12.91 9.98 -1.20
C VAL A 118 12.59 8.47 -1.14
N ILE A 119 11.42 8.03 -1.64
CA ILE A 119 11.02 6.61 -1.61
C ILE A 119 12.06 5.74 -2.32
N ARG A 120 12.54 6.17 -3.49
CA ARG A 120 13.54 5.42 -4.28
C ARG A 120 14.79 5.15 -3.46
N GLU A 121 15.30 6.17 -2.80
CA GLU A 121 16.51 6.11 -1.99
C GLU A 121 16.29 5.26 -0.73
N THR A 122 15.14 5.43 -0.08
CA THR A 122 14.82 4.74 1.18
C THR A 122 14.62 3.24 0.96
N MET A 123 13.87 2.87 -0.09
CA MET A 123 13.58 1.47 -0.43
C MET A 123 14.62 0.83 -1.37
N LYS A 124 15.64 1.59 -1.82
CA LYS A 124 16.67 1.14 -2.76
C LYS A 124 16.09 0.53 -4.05
N LEU A 125 15.07 1.19 -4.62
CA LEU A 125 14.36 0.68 -5.80
C LEU A 125 15.30 0.50 -6.99
N ARG A 126 15.21 -0.65 -7.66
CA ARG A 126 15.89 -0.93 -8.92
C ARG A 126 15.00 -0.46 -10.07
N GLY A 127 15.08 0.84 -10.40
CA GLY A 127 14.33 1.43 -11.52
C GLY A 127 13.21 2.38 -11.09
N THR A 128 12.31 2.68 -12.01
CA THR A 128 11.11 3.49 -11.80
C THR A 128 9.92 2.59 -11.50
N LEU A 129 8.97 3.06 -10.68
CA LEU A 129 7.65 2.43 -10.56
C LEU A 129 6.72 2.95 -11.67
N SER A 130 7.16 2.87 -12.94
CA SER A 130 6.36 3.32 -14.09
C SER A 130 5.07 2.49 -14.24
N PRO A 131 4.06 2.97 -14.98
CA PRO A 131 2.82 2.21 -15.21
C PRO A 131 3.07 0.78 -15.68
N SER A 132 4.01 0.59 -16.62
CA SER A 132 4.41 -0.73 -17.12
C SER A 132 4.97 -1.64 -16.03
N THR A 133 5.88 -1.11 -15.19
CA THR A 133 6.47 -1.85 -14.08
C THR A 133 5.41 -2.20 -13.04
N MET A 134 4.50 -1.29 -12.73
CA MET A 134 3.42 -1.56 -11.79
C MET A 134 2.41 -2.58 -12.33
N GLY A 135 2.15 -2.58 -13.63
CA GLY A 135 1.36 -3.63 -14.29
C GLY A 135 1.98 -5.01 -14.03
N THR A 136 3.28 -5.17 -14.28
CA THR A 136 4.00 -6.42 -14.03
C THR A 136 4.04 -6.78 -12.54
N VAL A 137 4.33 -5.83 -11.65
CA VAL A 137 4.35 -6.08 -10.19
C VAL A 137 2.98 -6.56 -9.71
N CYS A 138 1.88 -5.95 -10.15
CA CYS A 138 0.53 -6.36 -9.79
C CYS A 138 0.18 -7.75 -10.34
N GLU A 139 0.59 -8.05 -11.57
CA GLU A 139 0.40 -9.37 -12.18
C GLU A 139 1.18 -10.46 -11.43
N ASP A 140 2.46 -10.21 -11.15
CA ASP A 140 3.33 -11.13 -10.42
C ASP A 140 2.78 -11.39 -9.01
N VAL A 141 2.52 -10.33 -8.23
CA VAL A 141 1.99 -10.45 -6.86
C VAL A 141 0.63 -11.15 -6.86
N GLY A 142 -0.23 -10.85 -7.82
CA GLY A 142 -1.55 -11.50 -7.96
C GLY A 142 -1.47 -12.98 -8.34
N GLY A 143 -0.44 -13.40 -9.07
CA GLY A 143 -0.22 -14.80 -9.45
C GLY A 143 0.48 -15.64 -8.38
N MET A 144 1.19 -15.01 -7.44
CA MET A 144 2.01 -15.67 -6.43
C MET A 144 1.22 -16.06 -5.17
N ILE A 145 0.15 -16.85 -5.31
CA ILE A 145 -0.75 -17.23 -4.20
C ILE A 145 0.01 -17.87 -3.02
N ASN A 146 0.85 -18.89 -3.28
CA ASN A 146 1.62 -19.54 -2.21
C ASN A 146 2.61 -18.59 -1.50
N THR A 147 3.10 -17.57 -2.21
CA THR A 147 3.97 -16.55 -1.64
C THR A 147 3.15 -15.63 -0.74
N MET A 148 1.93 -15.28 -1.15
CA MET A 148 1.00 -14.53 -0.30
C MET A 148 0.66 -15.29 0.99
N ASP A 149 0.40 -16.61 0.92
CA ASP A 149 0.15 -17.44 2.11
C ASP A 149 1.34 -17.45 3.07
N ARG A 150 2.57 -17.52 2.53
CA ARG A 150 3.80 -17.40 3.32
C ARG A 150 3.94 -16.02 3.96
N PHE A 151 3.54 -14.96 3.26
CA PHE A 151 3.54 -13.61 3.81
C PHE A 151 2.51 -13.48 4.94
N PHE A 152 1.28 -13.96 4.76
CA PHE A 152 0.27 -13.99 5.82
C PHE A 152 0.70 -14.84 7.02
N THR A 153 1.33 -15.98 6.79
CA THR A 153 1.93 -16.81 7.87
C THR A 153 2.93 -15.99 8.70
N ARG A 154 3.80 -15.19 8.06
CA ARG A 154 4.73 -14.29 8.75
C ARG A 154 3.99 -13.20 9.53
N ARG A 155 2.97 -12.58 8.94
CA ARG A 155 2.15 -11.55 9.60
C ARG A 155 1.44 -12.08 10.85
N ILE A 156 0.85 -13.28 10.75
CA ILE A 156 0.19 -13.96 11.87
C ILE A 156 1.21 -14.29 12.96
N ALA A 157 2.37 -14.86 12.60
CA ALA A 157 3.42 -15.21 13.56
C ALA A 157 4.03 -13.99 14.28
N ARG A 158 4.03 -12.82 13.63
CA ARG A 158 4.51 -11.57 14.23
C ARG A 158 3.51 -10.97 15.21
N SER A 159 2.23 -11.25 15.05
CA SER A 159 1.22 -10.79 16.00
C SER A 159 1.34 -11.57 17.31
N SER A 160 1.50 -10.84 18.42
CA SER A 160 1.42 -11.40 19.77
C SER A 160 -0.01 -11.48 20.30
N SER A 161 -1.01 -11.18 19.47
CA SER A 161 -2.40 -11.09 19.90
C SER A 161 -3.00 -12.45 20.24
N GLY A 162 -3.73 -12.52 21.35
CA GLY A 162 -4.60 -13.65 21.68
C GLY A 162 -5.93 -13.64 20.93
N PHE A 163 -6.22 -12.58 20.15
CA PHE A 163 -7.48 -12.37 19.45
C PHE A 163 -7.27 -11.91 18.01
N PHE A 164 -8.11 -12.39 17.10
CA PHE A 164 -8.10 -11.99 15.69
C PHE A 164 -9.51 -11.66 15.23
N SER A 165 -9.72 -10.48 14.67
CA SER A 165 -11.05 -10.04 14.21
C SER A 165 -11.21 -10.34 12.73
N LEU A 166 -12.31 -11.00 12.34
CA LEU A 166 -12.70 -11.20 10.95
C LEU A 166 -13.88 -10.29 10.61
N ASP A 167 -13.73 -9.49 9.56
CA ASP A 167 -14.78 -8.62 9.03
C ASP A 167 -14.91 -8.76 7.50
N LEU A 168 -16.12 -8.53 6.98
CA LEU A 168 -16.38 -8.43 5.54
C LEU A 168 -16.55 -6.95 5.17
N THR A 169 -15.62 -6.43 4.38
CA THR A 169 -15.68 -5.08 3.85
C THR A 169 -15.91 -5.10 2.34
N SER A 170 -16.73 -4.19 1.82
CA SER A 170 -16.95 -4.03 0.38
C SER A 170 -16.14 -2.86 -0.16
N VAL A 171 -15.46 -3.08 -1.28
CA VAL A 171 -14.73 -2.04 -2.02
C VAL A 171 -15.43 -1.81 -3.35
N SER A 172 -15.89 -0.58 -3.58
CA SER A 172 -16.44 -0.14 -4.86
C SER A 172 -15.36 -0.17 -5.95
N ALA A 173 -15.66 -0.80 -7.08
CA ALA A 173 -14.74 -1.02 -8.18
C ALA A 173 -15.27 -0.39 -9.47
N TYR A 174 -14.51 0.55 -10.03
CA TYR A 174 -14.76 1.15 -11.35
C TYR A 174 -14.30 0.25 -12.52
N SER A 175 -13.54 -0.81 -12.22
CA SER A 175 -13.01 -1.75 -13.21
C SER A 175 -13.86 -3.01 -13.31
N LYS A 176 -13.95 -3.61 -14.50
CA LYS A 176 -14.71 -4.87 -14.71
C LYS A 176 -14.15 -6.07 -13.92
N MET A 177 -12.92 -5.96 -13.39
CA MET A 177 -12.19 -6.93 -12.56
C MET A 177 -12.50 -8.41 -12.86
N GLY A 178 -12.62 -8.81 -14.14
CA GLY A 178 -12.78 -10.22 -14.55
C GLY A 178 -13.80 -11.08 -13.79
N GLY A 179 -14.89 -10.51 -13.24
CA GLY A 179 -15.88 -11.25 -12.43
C GLY A 179 -15.72 -11.15 -10.90
N TRP A 180 -14.65 -10.51 -10.41
CA TRP A 180 -14.43 -10.19 -8.99
C TRP A 180 -15.34 -9.05 -8.51
N ALA A 181 -15.65 -8.10 -9.41
CA ALA A 181 -16.59 -7.01 -9.16
C ALA A 181 -17.99 -7.38 -9.66
N GLN A 182 -19.00 -7.38 -8.78
CA GLN A 182 -20.40 -7.65 -9.10
C GLN A 182 -21.33 -6.58 -8.53
N TRP A 183 -22.57 -6.50 -9.01
CA TRP A 183 -23.56 -5.57 -8.48
C TRP A 183 -23.99 -6.02 -7.08
N GLY A 184 -23.63 -5.26 -6.04
CA GLY A 184 -23.89 -5.55 -4.63
C GLY A 184 -25.06 -4.73 -4.05
N HIS A 185 -25.51 -5.09 -2.84
CA HIS A 185 -26.54 -4.33 -2.13
C HIS A 185 -25.89 -3.10 -1.48
N ASN A 186 -26.28 -1.95 -2.01
CA ASN A 186 -25.57 -0.69 -1.90
C ASN A 186 -25.94 0.08 -0.61
N ARG A 187 -25.01 0.23 0.34
CA ARG A 187 -25.21 1.07 1.55
C ARG A 187 -25.13 2.58 1.25
N ASP A 188 -24.34 2.96 0.23
CA ASP A 188 -23.95 4.37 -0.02
C ASP A 188 -24.57 4.98 -1.30
N GLY A 189 -25.41 4.24 -2.03
CA GLY A 189 -26.21 4.77 -3.14
C GLY A 189 -25.45 5.02 -4.46
N GLU A 190 -24.20 4.57 -4.61
CA GLU A 190 -23.41 4.72 -5.83
C GLU A 190 -23.61 3.57 -6.85
N ASP A 191 -23.86 3.86 -8.13
CA ASP A 191 -24.14 2.86 -9.18
C ASP A 191 -22.86 2.14 -9.66
N LEU A 192 -22.16 1.43 -8.76
CA LEU A 192 -20.88 0.79 -9.01
C LEU A 192 -20.88 -0.70 -8.59
N LYS A 193 -20.11 -1.51 -9.32
CA LYS A 193 -19.85 -2.90 -8.96
C LYS A 193 -18.95 -2.94 -7.72
N GLN A 194 -19.20 -3.88 -6.82
CA GLN A 194 -18.46 -4.06 -5.57
C GLN A 194 -17.69 -5.38 -5.60
N THR A 195 -16.51 -5.39 -4.99
CA THR A 195 -15.77 -6.59 -4.62
C THR A 195 -15.76 -6.68 -3.11
N ASN A 196 -16.02 -7.86 -2.55
CA ASN A 196 -15.94 -8.06 -1.11
C ASN A 196 -14.53 -8.51 -0.74
N ILE A 197 -14.05 -8.06 0.42
CA ILE A 197 -12.80 -8.47 1.01
C ILE A 197 -13.12 -8.99 2.40
N ALA A 198 -12.75 -10.24 2.66
CA ALA A 198 -12.63 -10.74 4.02
C ALA A 198 -11.27 -10.30 4.56
N MET A 199 -11.26 -9.52 5.65
CA MET A 199 -10.04 -9.02 6.25
C MET A 199 -9.93 -9.55 7.68
N VAL A 200 -8.75 -10.04 8.03
CA VAL A 200 -8.41 -10.46 9.38
C VAL A 200 -7.40 -9.47 9.96
N THR A 201 -7.72 -8.92 11.13
CA THR A 201 -6.81 -8.07 11.90
C THR A 201 -6.45 -8.74 13.22
N ASP A 202 -5.33 -8.33 13.80
CA ASP A 202 -5.03 -8.68 15.19
C ASP A 202 -5.79 -7.78 16.20
N GLY A 203 -5.46 -7.94 17.48
CA GLY A 203 -6.11 -7.22 18.59
C GLY A 203 -5.87 -5.71 18.59
N ASP A 204 -4.81 -5.23 17.93
CA ASP A 204 -4.51 -3.80 17.78
C ASP A 204 -5.11 -3.22 16.48
N GLY A 205 -5.84 -4.04 15.72
CA GLY A 205 -6.45 -3.65 14.45
C GLY A 205 -5.47 -3.68 13.28
N ILE A 206 -4.31 -4.32 13.42
CA ILE A 206 -3.34 -4.45 12.35
C ILE A 206 -3.75 -5.60 11.41
N PRO A 207 -3.91 -5.37 10.09
CA PRO A 207 -4.23 -6.43 9.15
C PRO A 207 -3.12 -7.50 9.09
N VAL A 208 -3.53 -8.76 9.21
CA VAL A 208 -2.62 -9.93 9.13
C VAL A 208 -2.89 -10.81 7.91
N MET A 209 -4.13 -10.84 7.43
CA MET A 209 -4.54 -11.63 6.27
C MET A 209 -5.74 -10.95 5.60
N PHE A 210 -5.86 -11.10 4.29
CA PHE A 210 -7.08 -10.77 3.57
C PHE A 210 -7.36 -11.78 2.46
N ARG A 211 -8.62 -11.84 2.04
CA ARG A 211 -9.09 -12.65 0.92
C ARG A 211 -10.03 -11.82 0.08
N MET A 212 -9.73 -11.69 -1.21
CA MET A 212 -10.68 -11.15 -2.17
C MET A 212 -11.77 -12.18 -2.44
N LEU A 213 -13.01 -11.71 -2.61
CA LEU A 213 -14.18 -12.53 -2.84
C LEU A 213 -14.86 -12.04 -4.12
N PRO A 214 -15.07 -12.90 -5.15
CA PRO A 214 -15.99 -12.53 -6.21
C PRO A 214 -17.36 -12.25 -5.60
N GLY A 215 -18.05 -11.21 -6.09
CA GLY A 215 -19.31 -10.79 -5.50
C GLY A 215 -20.35 -11.90 -5.37
N SER A 216 -21.27 -11.74 -4.42
CA SER A 216 -22.34 -12.69 -4.03
C SER A 216 -21.90 -14.09 -3.55
N ILE A 217 -20.64 -14.30 -3.14
CA ILE A 217 -20.32 -15.54 -2.41
C ILE A 217 -21.11 -15.58 -1.08
N ALA A 218 -21.70 -16.74 -0.78
CA ALA A 218 -22.34 -16.99 0.51
C ALA A 218 -21.34 -16.87 1.67
N ASP A 219 -21.63 -15.96 2.61
CA ASP A 219 -20.79 -15.62 3.78
C ASP A 219 -20.31 -16.84 4.58
N MET A 220 -21.07 -17.94 4.57
CA MET A 220 -20.73 -19.18 5.28
C MET A 220 -19.46 -19.86 4.77
N ALA A 221 -19.28 -19.97 3.44
CA ALA A 221 -18.11 -20.65 2.86
C ALA A 221 -16.83 -19.82 3.13
N VAL A 222 -16.96 -18.51 3.01
CA VAL A 222 -15.87 -17.55 3.23
C VAL A 222 -15.34 -17.63 4.66
N MET A 223 -16.24 -17.63 5.65
CA MET A 223 -15.84 -17.73 7.06
C MET A 223 -15.06 -19.02 7.31
N LYS A 224 -15.64 -20.16 6.91
CA LYS A 224 -15.03 -21.48 7.19
C LYS A 224 -13.65 -21.61 6.55
N ASP A 225 -13.51 -21.19 5.30
CA ASP A 225 -12.22 -21.28 4.60
C ASP A 225 -11.20 -20.31 5.18
N THR A 226 -11.61 -19.07 5.51
CA THR A 226 -10.70 -18.08 6.12
C THR A 226 -10.20 -18.55 7.50
N VAL A 227 -11.07 -19.12 8.34
CA VAL A 227 -10.67 -19.62 9.65
C VAL A 227 -9.78 -20.86 9.53
N ARG A 228 -10.05 -21.75 8.56
CA ARG A 228 -9.19 -22.88 8.27
C ARG A 228 -7.79 -22.42 7.88
N ASP A 229 -7.69 -21.48 6.94
CA ASP A 229 -6.40 -20.93 6.51
C ASP A 229 -5.65 -20.27 7.67
N MET A 230 -6.33 -19.47 8.49
CA MET A 230 -5.73 -18.89 9.69
C MET A 230 -5.14 -19.96 10.61
N LYS A 231 -5.88 -21.06 10.85
CA LYS A 231 -5.40 -22.19 11.66
C LYS A 231 -4.19 -22.87 11.01
N ASP A 232 -4.25 -23.14 9.71
CA ASP A 232 -3.18 -23.80 8.94
C ASP A 232 -1.90 -22.94 8.87
N MET A 233 -2.04 -21.61 8.85
CA MET A 233 -0.96 -20.63 8.95
C MET A 233 -0.43 -20.45 10.39
N GLY A 234 -0.95 -21.21 11.36
CA GLY A 234 -0.44 -21.26 12.72
C GLY A 234 -1.08 -20.26 13.69
N CYS A 235 -2.24 -19.70 13.37
CA CYS A 235 -3.01 -18.91 14.31
C CYS A 235 -3.43 -19.76 15.51
N LYS A 236 -3.12 -19.27 16.72
CA LYS A 236 -3.52 -19.89 18.00
C LYS A 236 -4.49 -19.03 18.80
N GLY A 237 -4.81 -17.84 18.29
CA GLY A 237 -5.69 -16.89 18.95
C GLY A 237 -7.16 -17.19 18.71
N ARG A 238 -8.01 -16.56 19.52
CA ARG A 238 -9.46 -16.63 19.41
C ARG A 238 -9.95 -15.76 18.26
N MET A 239 -10.81 -16.29 17.41
CA MET A 239 -11.47 -15.53 16.35
C MET A 239 -12.62 -14.69 16.93
N VAL A 240 -12.65 -13.40 16.63
CA VAL A 240 -13.74 -12.48 16.96
C VAL A 240 -14.46 -12.14 15.67
N MET A 241 -15.78 -12.33 15.67
CA MET A 241 -16.61 -12.16 14.48
C MET A 241 -17.83 -11.32 14.81
N ASP A 242 -18.33 -10.61 13.81
CA ASP A 242 -19.58 -9.90 13.91
C ASP A 242 -20.79 -10.86 13.95
N ARG A 243 -21.98 -10.31 14.17
CA ARG A 243 -23.22 -11.09 14.17
C ARG A 243 -23.61 -11.58 12.78
N GLY A 244 -23.16 -10.94 11.70
CA GLY A 244 -23.44 -11.35 10.32
C GLY A 244 -22.98 -12.79 10.05
N PHE A 245 -21.93 -13.24 10.73
CA PHE A 245 -21.45 -14.62 10.68
C PHE A 245 -22.21 -15.62 11.57
N GLU A 246 -23.18 -15.17 12.37
CA GLU A 246 -23.87 -16.02 13.33
C GLU A 246 -24.92 -16.91 12.64
N SER A 247 -24.59 -18.18 12.45
CA SER A 247 -25.52 -19.23 12.04
C SER A 247 -25.16 -20.57 12.69
N ALA A 248 -26.14 -21.46 12.85
CA ALA A 248 -25.90 -22.79 13.43
C ALA A 248 -24.83 -23.58 12.64
N THR A 249 -24.84 -23.47 11.31
CA THR A 249 -23.85 -24.08 10.42
C THR A 249 -22.45 -23.52 10.65
N ASN A 250 -22.33 -22.19 10.76
CA ASN A 250 -21.05 -21.51 11.01
C ASN A 250 -20.48 -21.85 12.37
N VAL A 251 -21.30 -21.84 13.42
CA VAL A 251 -20.91 -22.23 14.77
C VAL A 251 -20.44 -23.68 14.82
N SER A 252 -21.17 -24.60 14.19
CA SER A 252 -20.76 -26.01 14.08
C SER A 252 -19.42 -26.15 13.36
N ALA A 253 -19.23 -25.42 12.25
CA ALA A 253 -17.98 -25.47 11.49
C ALA A 253 -16.77 -24.95 12.30
N LEU A 254 -16.96 -23.90 13.10
CA LEU A 254 -15.93 -23.39 14.00
C LEU A 254 -15.57 -24.39 15.10
N MET A 255 -16.58 -25.08 15.66
CA MET A 255 -16.37 -26.16 16.64
C MET A 255 -15.63 -27.34 16.02
N ASP A 256 -16.01 -27.77 14.80
CA ASP A 256 -15.35 -28.87 14.08
C ASP A 256 -13.90 -28.54 13.73
N LEU A 257 -13.61 -27.26 13.50
CA LEU A 257 -12.25 -26.77 13.25
C LEU A 257 -11.43 -26.65 14.54
N ASP A 258 -11.98 -26.93 15.73
CA ASP A 258 -11.29 -26.77 17.02
C ASP A 258 -10.60 -25.40 17.11
N MET A 259 -11.37 -24.35 16.82
CA MET A 259 -10.96 -22.95 16.93
C MET A 259 -11.80 -22.25 17.99
N ASP A 260 -11.14 -21.55 18.88
CA ASP A 260 -11.78 -20.66 19.83
C ASP A 260 -12.40 -19.47 19.11
N PHE A 261 -13.63 -19.10 19.46
CA PHE A 261 -14.30 -17.94 18.86
C PHE A 261 -15.15 -17.12 19.84
N THR A 262 -15.45 -15.89 19.46
CA THR A 262 -16.42 -15.01 20.10
C THR A 262 -17.26 -14.32 19.03
N MET A 263 -18.58 -14.45 19.14
CA MET A 263 -19.53 -13.81 18.26
C MET A 263 -20.76 -13.34 19.03
N PRO A 264 -21.33 -12.16 18.71
CA PRO A 264 -22.63 -11.77 19.24
C PRO A 264 -23.73 -12.66 18.67
N SER A 265 -24.61 -13.18 19.52
CA SER A 265 -25.75 -14.00 19.10
C SER A 265 -27.09 -13.43 19.60
N ASN A 266 -28.19 -13.96 19.09
CA ASN A 266 -29.53 -13.58 19.49
C ASN A 266 -29.94 -14.29 20.79
N VAL A 267 -30.18 -13.53 21.86
CA VAL A 267 -30.69 -14.06 23.15
C VAL A 267 -31.98 -14.87 22.98
N LYS A 268 -32.80 -14.57 21.95
CA LYS A 268 -34.04 -15.30 21.67
C LYS A 268 -33.82 -16.65 20.97
N ALA A 269 -32.62 -16.93 20.45
CA ALA A 269 -32.33 -18.21 19.82
C ALA A 269 -32.38 -19.33 20.88
N GLU A 270 -33.13 -20.39 20.60
CA GLU A 270 -33.36 -21.50 21.55
C GLU A 270 -32.06 -22.10 22.14
N PRO A 271 -30.99 -22.36 21.36
CA PRO A 271 -29.73 -22.86 21.92
C PRO A 271 -29.10 -21.90 22.93
N ILE A 272 -29.09 -20.60 22.62
CA ILE A 272 -28.53 -19.55 23.49
C ILE A 272 -29.36 -19.41 24.75
N LYS A 273 -30.69 -19.40 24.63
CA LYS A 273 -31.60 -19.34 25.76
C LYS A 273 -31.39 -20.51 26.72
N LYS A 274 -31.20 -21.73 26.20
CA LYS A 274 -30.87 -22.92 27.01
C LYS A 274 -29.52 -22.79 27.70
N LEU A 275 -28.49 -22.33 26.99
CA LEU A 275 -27.16 -22.08 27.56
C LEU A 275 -27.22 -21.02 28.68
N MET A 276 -27.97 -19.94 28.48
CA MET A 276 -28.17 -18.89 29.48
C MET A 276 -28.92 -19.42 30.71
N SER A 277 -30.00 -20.18 30.53
CA SER A 277 -30.71 -20.81 31.66
C SER A 277 -29.78 -21.73 32.45
N LYS A 278 -28.99 -22.55 31.77
CA LYS A 278 -28.02 -23.44 32.41
C LYS A 278 -26.96 -22.65 33.19
N ALA A 279 -26.41 -21.59 32.59
CA ALA A 279 -25.44 -20.73 33.26
C ALA A 279 -26.03 -20.03 34.49
N ILE A 280 -27.30 -19.58 34.42
CA ILE A 280 -28.01 -19.00 35.56
C ILE A 280 -28.21 -20.04 36.67
N ASP A 281 -28.56 -21.28 36.32
CA ASP A 281 -28.76 -22.36 37.30
C ASP A 281 -27.43 -22.76 37.97
N GLU A 282 -26.34 -22.86 37.20
CA GLU A 282 -24.98 -23.10 37.73
C GLU A 282 -24.52 -21.95 38.63
N LEU A 283 -24.80 -20.70 38.24
CA LEU A 283 -24.52 -19.52 39.05
C LEU A 283 -25.28 -19.57 40.37
N LYS A 284 -26.58 -19.85 40.37
CA LYS A 284 -27.38 -19.98 41.61
C LYS A 284 -26.90 -21.11 42.53
N ALA A 285 -26.37 -22.19 41.96
CA ALA A 285 -25.82 -23.32 42.72
C ALA A 285 -24.40 -23.06 43.24
N SER A 286 -23.70 -22.04 42.74
CA SER A 286 -22.37 -21.69 43.20
C SER A 286 -22.43 -20.97 44.54
N SER A 287 -21.57 -21.40 45.48
CA SER A 287 -21.36 -20.71 46.75
C SER A 287 -20.91 -19.27 46.55
N SER A 288 -20.35 -18.90 45.39
CA SER A 288 -19.85 -17.55 45.09
C SER A 288 -20.95 -16.56 44.65
N PHE A 289 -22.20 -17.02 44.51
CA PHE A 289 -23.28 -16.16 44.03
C PHE A 289 -23.88 -15.37 45.18
N ALA A 290 -23.61 -14.07 45.18
CA ALA A 290 -24.10 -13.16 46.19
C ALA A 290 -25.03 -12.11 45.56
N PHE A 291 -26.22 -11.96 46.13
CA PHE A 291 -27.15 -10.90 45.75
C PHE A 291 -26.88 -9.64 46.59
N PRO A 292 -26.93 -8.43 45.99
CA PRO A 292 -26.99 -7.22 46.78
C PRO A 292 -28.38 -7.12 47.41
N ARG A 293 -28.47 -7.39 48.72
CA ARG A 293 -29.53 -6.82 49.56
C ARG A 293 -28.93 -5.59 50.23
N GLY A 294 -29.71 -4.52 50.32
CA GLY A 294 -29.28 -3.14 50.60
C GLY A 294 -28.44 -2.85 51.86
N GLU A 295 -27.94 -3.86 52.58
CA GLU A 295 -27.02 -3.71 53.73
C GLU A 295 -25.87 -4.74 53.76
N GLY A 296 -25.66 -5.57 52.72
CA GLY A 296 -24.49 -6.48 52.66
C GLY A 296 -24.59 -7.64 51.68
N VAL A 297 -23.42 -8.13 51.26
CA VAL A 297 -23.23 -9.28 50.36
C VAL A 297 -23.15 -10.56 51.18
N GLN A 298 -24.19 -11.41 51.14
CA GLN A 298 -24.19 -12.71 51.81
C GLN A 298 -23.89 -13.83 50.78
N VAL A 299 -22.83 -14.58 51.05
CA VAL A 299 -22.37 -15.74 50.28
C VAL A 299 -23.25 -16.94 50.68
N CYS A 300 -23.82 -17.69 49.73
CA CYS A 300 -24.64 -18.86 50.04
C CYS A 300 -23.76 -19.97 50.62
N GLY A 301 -23.90 -20.23 51.93
CA GLY A 301 -23.33 -21.38 52.62
C GLY A 301 -24.24 -22.59 52.49
N VAL A 302 -23.63 -23.75 52.24
CA VAL A 302 -24.23 -25.09 52.13
C VAL A 302 -25.02 -25.46 53.38
#